data_AF-A0A2V8M9B1-F1
#
_entry.id   AF-A0A2V8M9B1-F1
#
_cell.length_a   1.000
_cell.length_b   1.000
_cell.length_c   1.000
_cell.angle_alpha   90.00
_cell.angle_beta   90.00
_cell.angle_gamma   90.00
#
_symmetry.space_group_name_H-M   'P 1'
#
loop_
_entity.id
_entity.type
_entity.pdbx_description
1 polymer ?
#
loop_
_entity_poly.entity_id
_entity_poly.type
_entity_poly.pdbx_seq_one_letter_code
_entity_poly.pdbx_strand_id
1 'polypeptide(L)'
;MDELSERVRIVPAAVGEVGGEQILYAAPADGMSRLGEPNKALAGNVSQIVVPVVTLDQYCASEGLQPDWLLVDIEGFEIAALFGAQETIQRGRNKLGII
;
A
#
# COMPACT_ATOMS: atom_id res chain seq x y z
N MET A 1 17.66 -2.81 -24.46
CA MET A 1 16.37 -2.13 -24.23
C MET A 1 15.84 -2.77 -22.97
N ASP A 2 15.74 -2.02 -21.87
CA ASP A 2 15.54 -2.60 -20.55
C ASP A 2 14.06 -3.02 -20.37
N GLU A 3 13.76 -4.31 -20.52
CA GLU A 3 12.42 -4.90 -20.40
C GLU A 3 11.78 -4.71 -19.00
N LEU A 4 12.53 -4.15 -18.03
CA LEU A 4 12.03 -3.95 -16.67
C LEU A 4 10.98 -2.85 -16.61
N SER A 5 11.15 -1.75 -17.35
CA SER A 5 10.21 -0.62 -17.33
C SER A 5 8.84 -0.97 -17.92
N GLU A 6 8.76 -2.03 -18.71
CA GLU A 6 7.49 -2.53 -19.28
C GLU A 6 6.76 -3.49 -18.32
N ARG A 7 7.43 -3.99 -17.28
CA ARG A 7 6.89 -4.97 -16.32
C ARG A 7 6.69 -4.40 -14.90
N VAL A 8 7.15 -3.18 -14.65
CA VAL A 8 7.05 -2.51 -13.35
C VAL A 8 6.17 -1.28 -13.50
N ARG A 9 5.14 -1.20 -12.65
CA ARG A 9 4.31 0.00 -12.52
C ARG A 9 4.44 0.59 -11.13
N ILE A 10 4.79 1.87 -11.08
CA ILE A 10 4.78 2.67 -9.84
C ILE A 10 3.43 3.35 -9.74
N VAL A 11 2.74 3.17 -8.61
CA VAL A 11 1.46 3.82 -8.32
C VAL A 11 1.65 4.78 -7.16
N PRO A 12 1.50 6.11 -7.35
CA PRO A 12 1.70 7.08 -6.29
C PRO A 12 0.45 7.16 -5.39
N ALA A 13 0.20 6.10 -4.62
CA ALA A 13 -0.90 6.01 -3.67
C ALA A 13 -0.48 5.19 -2.45
N ALA A 14 -1.10 5.47 -1.30
CA ALA A 14 -1.06 4.57 -0.16
C ALA A 14 -2.08 3.44 -0.33
N VAL A 15 -1.87 2.33 0.37
CA VAL A 15 -2.77 1.19 0.38
C VAL A 15 -3.49 1.14 1.73
N GLY A 16 -4.81 0.93 1.71
CA GLY A 16 -5.60 0.85 2.94
C GLY A 16 -6.93 0.12 2.78
N GLU A 17 -7.71 0.11 3.85
CA GLU A 17 -9.01 -0.57 3.91
C GLU A 17 -10.09 0.14 3.09
N VAL A 18 -10.05 1.48 3.04
CA VAL A 18 -11.04 2.31 2.36
C VAL A 18 -10.31 3.32 1.46
N GLY A 19 -10.81 3.48 0.24
CA GLY A 19 -10.28 4.47 -0.70
C GLY A 19 -10.63 5.91 -0.32
N GLY A 20 -9.79 6.87 -0.72
CA GLY A 20 -10.00 8.29 -0.43
C GLY A 20 -8.68 9.06 -0.38
N GLU A 21 -8.60 10.04 0.52
CA GLU A 21 -7.37 10.78 0.80
C GLU A 21 -7.03 10.67 2.29
N GLN A 22 -5.74 10.58 2.60
CA GLN A 22 -5.23 10.64 3.98
C GLN A 22 -3.93 11.45 4.08
N ILE A 23 -3.61 11.85 5.31
CA ILE A 23 -2.33 12.47 5.63
C ILE A 23 -1.29 11.37 5.81
N LEU A 24 -0.25 11.40 4.98
CA LEU A 24 1.01 10.72 5.22
C LEU A 24 1.92 11.63 6.05
N TYR A 25 2.34 11.14 7.20
CA TYR A 25 3.38 11.75 8.02
C TYR A 25 4.72 11.23 7.52
N ALA A 26 5.30 11.92 6.55
CA ALA A 26 6.53 11.55 5.89
C ALA A 26 7.75 11.92 6.74
N ALA A 27 8.46 10.90 7.18
CA ALA A 27 9.76 11.00 7.83
C ALA A 27 10.86 11.29 6.78
N PRO A 28 12.09 11.62 7.21
CA PRO A 28 13.28 11.53 6.36
C PRO A 28 13.45 10.12 5.77
N ALA A 29 14.48 9.89 4.96
CA ALA A 29 14.71 8.61 4.27
C ALA A 29 15.18 7.46 5.20
N ASP A 30 14.52 7.27 6.35
CA ASP A 30 14.78 6.24 7.36
C ASP A 30 13.68 5.16 7.43
N GLY A 31 12.67 5.26 6.56
CA GLY A 31 11.55 4.32 6.49
C GLY A 31 10.45 4.59 7.51
N MET A 32 10.58 5.54 8.44
CA MET A 32 9.64 5.69 9.56
C MET A 32 8.36 6.48 9.25
N SER A 33 8.02 6.62 7.96
CA SER A 33 6.80 7.31 7.52
C SER A 33 5.56 6.51 7.88
N ARG A 34 4.47 7.20 8.24
CA ARG A 34 3.24 6.52 8.68
C ARG A 34 1.98 7.24 8.18
N LEU A 35 1.01 6.48 7.71
CA LEU A 35 -0.28 7.00 7.22
C LEU A 35 -1.26 7.20 8.39
N GLY A 36 -2.04 8.29 8.35
CA GLY A 36 -3.13 8.57 9.29
C GLY A 36 -2.70 9.11 10.66
N GLU A 37 -1.55 8.68 11.17
CA GLU A 37 -0.97 9.14 12.43
C GLU A 37 0.55 9.26 12.39
N PRO A 38 1.16 10.21 13.14
CA PRO A 38 2.61 10.37 13.16
C PRO A 38 3.29 9.24 13.96
N ASN A 39 4.47 8.82 13.51
CA ASN A 39 5.32 7.94 14.31
C ASN A 39 5.83 8.68 15.56
N LYS A 40 5.46 8.16 16.74
CA LYS A 40 5.81 8.76 18.05
C LYS A 40 7.31 8.83 18.29
N ALA A 41 8.10 7.94 17.68
CA ALA A 41 9.55 7.92 17.81
C ALA A 41 10.23 9.14 17.18
N LEU A 42 9.56 9.81 16.23
CA LEU A 42 10.14 10.93 15.47
C LEU A 42 9.95 12.29 16.15
N ALA A 43 9.29 12.36 17.32
CA ALA A 43 9.08 13.59 18.09
C ALA A 43 8.56 14.78 17.27
N GLY A 44 7.76 14.52 16.22
CA GLY A 44 7.20 15.55 15.34
C GLY A 44 8.09 16.00 14.18
N ASN A 45 9.26 15.40 13.98
CA ASN A 45 10.13 15.66 12.82
C ASN A 45 9.61 14.94 11.56
N VAL A 46 8.41 15.33 11.11
CA VAL A 46 7.72 14.77 9.94
C VAL A 46 7.10 15.88 9.11
N SER A 47 7.05 15.69 7.80
CA SER A 47 6.24 16.50 6.90
C SER A 47 4.86 15.86 6.71
N GLN A 48 3.83 16.68 6.55
CA GLN A 48 2.48 16.20 6.27
C GLN A 48 2.18 16.34 4.79
N ILE A 49 1.79 15.24 4.16
CA ILE A 49 1.48 15.18 2.73
C ILE A 49 0.11 14.54 2.58
N VAL A 50 -0.82 15.18 1.88
CA VAL A 50 -2.09 14.53 1.51
C VAL A 50 -1.81 13.58 0.35
N VAL A 51 -2.15 12.31 0.52
CA VAL A 51 -1.95 11.26 -0.49
C VAL A 51 -3.25 10.52 -0.77
N PRO A 52 -3.47 10.06 -2.03
CA PRO A 52 -4.58 9.18 -2.31
C PRO A 52 -4.36 7.82 -1.64
N VAL A 53 -5.46 7.22 -1.18
CA VAL A 53 -5.51 5.86 -0.64
C VAL A 53 -6.36 5.01 -1.57
N VAL A 54 -5.85 3.83 -1.93
CA VAL A 54 -6.56 2.83 -2.70
C VAL A 54 -6.68 1.54 -1.91
N THR A 55 -7.71 0.76 -2.21
CA THR A 55 -7.77 -0.64 -1.75
C THR A 55 -7.13 -1.53 -2.81
N LEU A 56 -6.50 -2.64 -2.40
CA LEU A 56 -5.94 -3.60 -3.34
C LEU A 56 -7.03 -4.26 -4.18
N ASP A 57 -8.23 -4.45 -3.63
CA ASP A 57 -9.39 -4.97 -4.35
C ASP A 57 -9.80 -4.06 -5.51
N GLN A 58 -9.94 -2.75 -5.23
CA GLN A 58 -10.33 -1.79 -6.26
C GLN A 58 -9.26 -1.71 -7.36
N TYR A 59 -7.99 -1.64 -6.97
CA TYR A 59 -6.89 -1.54 -7.92
C TYR A 59 -6.72 -2.82 -8.76
N CYS A 60 -6.76 -4.00 -8.15
CA CYS A 60 -6.65 -5.25 -8.90
C CYS A 60 -7.84 -5.44 -9.85
N ALA A 61 -9.05 -5.07 -9.42
CA ALA A 61 -10.24 -5.15 -10.26
C ALA A 61 -10.18 -4.20 -11.47
N SER A 62 -9.78 -2.94 -11.28
CA SER A 62 -9.70 -1.95 -12.38
C SER A 62 -8.65 -2.31 -13.43
N GLU A 63 -7.62 -3.04 -13.00
CA GLU A 63 -6.45 -3.38 -13.82
C GLU A 63 -6.51 -4.82 -14.35
N GLY A 64 -7.56 -5.57 -13.99
CA GLY A 64 -7.70 -6.99 -14.37
C GLY A 64 -6.60 -7.89 -13.79
N LEU A 65 -6.04 -7.52 -12.65
CA LEU A 65 -4.92 -8.23 -12.02
C LEU A 65 -5.39 -9.36 -11.10
N GLN A 66 -4.65 -10.46 -11.11
CA GLN A 66 -4.78 -11.59 -10.19
C GLN A 66 -3.37 -12.01 -9.75
N PRO A 67 -2.83 -11.40 -8.68
CA PRO A 67 -1.46 -11.66 -8.28
C PRO A 67 -1.29 -13.08 -7.72
N ASP A 68 -0.14 -13.70 -8.01
CA ASP A 68 0.30 -14.93 -7.33
C ASP A 68 0.98 -14.61 -5.99
N TRP A 69 1.48 -13.38 -5.82
CA TRP A 69 2.16 -12.92 -4.62
C TRP A 69 1.71 -11.50 -4.25
N LEU A 70 1.41 -11.29 -2.97
CA LEU A 70 1.31 -9.97 -2.34
C LEU A 70 2.43 -9.85 -1.32
N LEU A 71 3.33 -8.91 -1.54
CA LEU A 71 4.34 -8.49 -0.57
C LEU A 71 3.86 -7.18 0.08
N VAL A 72 3.68 -7.19 1.40
CA VAL A 72 3.16 -6.04 2.13
C VAL A 72 4.13 -5.68 3.25
N ASP A 73 4.97 -4.68 2.97
CA ASP A 73 5.88 -4.07 3.93
C ASP A 73 5.49 -2.58 4.05
N ILE A 74 4.60 -2.28 5.01
CA ILE A 74 3.98 -0.96 5.17
C ILE A 74 3.89 -0.64 6.65
N GLU A 75 4.97 -0.10 7.22
CA GLU A 75 5.14 0.45 8.57
C GLU A 75 3.87 0.62 9.44
N GLY A 76 3.33 -0.51 9.92
CA GLY A 76 2.20 -0.60 10.83
C GLY A 76 0.81 -0.30 10.23
N PHE A 77 0.66 -0.37 8.92
CA PHE A 77 -0.60 -0.24 8.18
C PHE A 77 -0.96 -1.50 7.36
N GLU A 78 -0.25 -2.61 7.57
CA GLU A 78 -0.39 -3.87 6.84
C GLU A 78 -1.79 -4.47 7.03
N ILE A 79 -2.32 -4.44 8.25
CA ILE A 79 -3.66 -4.98 8.54
C ILE A 79 -4.74 -4.23 7.77
N ALA A 80 -4.66 -2.90 7.71
CA ALA A 80 -5.60 -2.10 6.92
C ALA A 80 -5.48 -2.40 5.42
N ALA A 81 -4.25 -2.55 4.91
CA ALA A 81 -4.02 -2.96 3.53
C ALA A 81 -4.62 -4.35 3.21
N LEU A 82 -4.49 -5.31 4.13
CA LEU A 82 -5.07 -6.65 3.98
C LEU A 82 -6.60 -6.64 4.05
N PHE A 83 -7.21 -5.77 4.87
CA PHE A 83 -8.65 -5.56 4.85
C PHE A 83 -9.13 -4.97 3.51
N GLY A 84 -8.35 -4.07 2.91
CA GLY A 84 -8.61 -3.57 1.56
C GLY A 84 -8.31 -4.57 0.42
N ALA A 85 -7.88 -5.79 0.75
CA ALA A 85 -7.50 -6.83 -0.20
C ALA A 85 -8.37 -8.11 -0.07
N GLN A 86 -9.47 -8.05 0.68
CA GLN A 86 -10.25 -9.22 1.03
C GLN A 86 -10.74 -9.99 -0.19
N GLU A 87 -11.29 -9.33 -1.20
CA GLU A 87 -11.75 -9.99 -2.42
C GLU A 87 -10.60 -10.60 -3.21
N THR A 88 -9.48 -9.88 -3.33
CA THR A 88 -8.27 -10.31 -4.02
C THR A 88 -7.71 -11.58 -3.37
N ILE A 89 -7.62 -11.57 -2.05
CA ILE A 89 -7.18 -12.73 -1.25
C ILE A 89 -8.15 -13.90 -1.41
N GLN A 90 -9.46 -13.64 -1.36
CA GLN A 90 -10.47 -14.68 -1.53
C GLN A 90 -10.44 -15.31 -2.94
N ARG A 91 -10.25 -14.51 -3.99
CA ARG A 91 -10.12 -15.00 -5.37
C ARG A 91 -8.85 -15.82 -5.56
N GLY A 92 -7.75 -15.42 -4.92
CA GLY A 92 -6.46 -16.12 -4.94
C GLY A 92 -6.35 -17.30 -3.98
N ARG A 93 -7.43 -17.67 -3.27
CA ARG A 93 -7.41 -18.69 -2.21
C ARG A 93 -6.72 -19.99 -2.68
N ASN A 94 -5.76 -20.46 -1.87
CA ASN A 94 -4.89 -21.63 -2.11
C ASN A 94 -3.76 -21.45 -3.14
N LYS A 95 -3.64 -20.29 -3.79
CA LYS A 95 -2.56 -19.99 -4.77
C LYS A 95 -1.77 -18.74 -4.43
N LEU A 96 -2.42 -17.76 -3.82
CA LEU A 96 -1.81 -16.49 -3.45
C LEU A 96 -0.87 -16.66 -2.24
N GLY A 97 0.41 -16.33 -2.44
CA GLY A 97 1.36 -16.10 -1.35
C GLY A 97 1.20 -14.69 -0.79
N ILE A 98 1.15 -14.57 0.54
CA ILE A 98 1.15 -13.28 1.23
C ILE A 98 2.39 -13.27 2.12
N ILE A 99 3.24 -12.26 1.94
CA ILE A 99 4.47 -12.05 2.69
C ILE A 99 4.40 -10.67 3.35
#